data_AF-A0A645AKC2-F1
#
_entry.id   AF-A0A645AKC2-F1
#
_cell.length_a   1.000
_cell.length_b   1.000
_cell.length_c   1.000
_cell.angle_alpha   90.00
_cell.angle_beta   90.00
_cell.angle_gamma   90.00
#
_symmetry.space_group_name_H-M   'P 1'
#
loop_
_entity.id
_entity.type
_entity.pdbx_description
1 polymer ?
#
loop_
_entity_poly.entity_id
_entity_poly.type
_entity_poly.pdbx_seq_one_letter_code
_entity_poly.pdbx_strand_id
1 'polypeptide(L)'
;MMIESGVPLNKHNTCPICGNGGVAVKKIIVDHLVVDEFKKSVSEEGYRICMNEGCDIVYYNNNKGIRFTQDQVCVPIWFKKDAAPMYACYCSKVTEKQVMDAVDIQGAKTVEEVMRFTSIERKEATMLPELKMIKIGAPALRALEEVGIHTLLQLCEYSEKEILDLHGVGPKAVRVLKELLDKEGLSFKM
;
A
#
# COMPACT_ATOMS: atom_id res chain seq x y z
N MET A 1 13.20 -27.11 -43.70
CA MET A 1 12.43 -25.85 -43.77
C MET A 1 11.58 -25.80 -42.50
N MET A 2 11.75 -24.76 -41.69
CA MET A 2 11.19 -24.66 -40.34
C MET A 2 9.65 -24.62 -40.39
N ILE A 3 9.03 -25.27 -39.41
CA ILE A 3 7.59 -25.43 -39.22
C ILE A 3 7.01 -24.13 -38.64
N GLU A 4 6.33 -23.34 -39.45
CA GLU A 4 5.39 -22.33 -38.96
C GLU A 4 4.07 -23.03 -38.62
N SER A 5 3.91 -23.43 -37.36
CA SER A 5 2.61 -23.84 -36.83
C SER A 5 2.11 -22.76 -35.89
N GLY A 6 1.64 -21.66 -36.47
CA GLY A 6 0.92 -20.62 -35.75
C GLY A 6 -0.30 -21.23 -35.07
N VAL A 7 -0.32 -21.15 -33.73
CA VAL A 7 -1.50 -21.55 -32.94
C VAL A 7 -2.67 -20.66 -33.38
N PRO A 8 -3.81 -21.23 -33.80
CA PRO A 8 -4.93 -20.44 -34.28
C PRO A 8 -5.43 -19.50 -33.17
N LEU A 9 -5.38 -18.20 -33.41
CA LEU A 9 -5.88 -17.15 -32.51
C LEU A 9 -7.39 -17.30 -32.38
N ASN A 10 -7.83 -18.00 -31.34
CA ASN A 10 -9.23 -18.10 -30.99
C ASN A 10 -9.74 -16.68 -30.64
N LYS A 11 -10.72 -16.15 -31.40
CA LYS A 11 -11.29 -14.79 -31.21
C LYS A 11 -11.83 -14.54 -29.79
N HIS A 12 -12.08 -15.59 -29.02
CA HIS A 12 -12.50 -15.51 -27.63
C HIS A 12 -11.35 -15.15 -26.66
N ASN A 13 -10.09 -15.28 -27.09
CA ASN A 13 -8.91 -15.11 -26.23
C ASN A 13 -8.23 -13.74 -26.39
N THR A 14 -8.62 -12.96 -27.39
CA THR A 14 -8.06 -11.64 -27.66
C THR A 14 -8.96 -10.53 -27.14
N CYS A 15 -8.37 -9.41 -26.74
CA CYS A 15 -9.09 -8.22 -26.37
C CYS A 15 -9.93 -7.75 -27.57
N PRO A 16 -11.24 -7.49 -27.40
CA PRO A 16 -12.11 -7.11 -28.51
C PRO A 16 -11.83 -5.69 -29.05
N ILE A 17 -11.04 -4.89 -28.32
CA ILE A 17 -10.71 -3.51 -28.70
C ILE A 17 -9.34 -3.43 -29.38
N CYS A 18 -8.28 -3.95 -28.76
CA CYS A 18 -6.93 -3.81 -29.30
C CYS A 18 -6.39 -5.08 -29.98
N GLY A 19 -7.12 -6.20 -29.95
CA GLY A 19 -6.72 -7.46 -30.59
C GLY A 19 -5.61 -8.26 -29.87
N ASN A 20 -4.97 -7.72 -28.83
CA ASN A 20 -3.93 -8.43 -28.09
C ASN A 20 -4.49 -9.64 -27.33
N GLY A 21 -3.70 -10.71 -27.24
CA GLY A 21 -4.02 -11.82 -26.34
C GLY A 21 -4.10 -11.35 -24.89
N GLY A 22 -5.19 -11.69 -24.21
CA GLY A 22 -5.33 -11.45 -22.77
C GLY A 22 -4.98 -12.68 -21.95
N VAL A 23 -4.71 -12.50 -20.66
CA VAL A 23 -4.43 -13.59 -19.72
C VAL A 23 -5.70 -13.98 -18.98
N ALA A 24 -5.99 -15.28 -18.87
CA ALA A 24 -7.19 -15.76 -18.18
C ALA A 24 -7.14 -15.41 -16.69
N VAL A 25 -8.27 -14.95 -16.15
CA VAL A 25 -8.45 -14.64 -14.73
C VAL A 25 -9.75 -15.25 -14.23
N LYS A 26 -9.78 -15.62 -12.95
CA LYS A 26 -11.00 -16.15 -12.32
C LYS A 26 -12.03 -15.04 -12.13
N LYS A 27 -13.32 -15.38 -12.22
CA LYS A 27 -14.42 -14.44 -11.90
C LYS A 27 -14.20 -13.71 -10.59
N ILE A 28 -13.77 -14.42 -9.53
CA ILE A 28 -13.58 -13.83 -8.19
C ILE A 28 -12.64 -12.62 -8.19
N ILE A 29 -11.60 -12.61 -9.03
CA ILE A 29 -10.69 -11.46 -9.15
C ILE A 29 -11.42 -10.25 -9.74
N VAL A 30 -12.18 -10.48 -10.81
CA VAL A 30 -12.96 -9.43 -11.48
C VAL A 30 -14.04 -8.90 -10.54
N ASP A 31 -14.71 -9.78 -9.81
CA ASP A 31 -15.75 -9.44 -8.83
C ASP A 31 -15.24 -8.52 -7.71
N HIS A 32 -14.02 -8.74 -7.21
CA HIS A 32 -13.41 -7.91 -6.17
C HIS A 32 -12.83 -6.59 -6.69
N LEU A 33 -12.43 -6.53 -7.96
CA LEU A 33 -11.73 -5.39 -8.51
C LEU A 33 -12.65 -4.45 -9.29
N VAL A 34 -13.81 -4.90 -9.76
CA VAL A 34 -14.81 -4.03 -10.39
C VAL A 34 -15.53 -3.21 -9.33
N VAL A 35 -15.76 -1.92 -9.59
CA VAL A 35 -16.48 -1.03 -8.66
C VAL A 35 -17.90 -1.51 -8.43
N ASP A 36 -18.44 -1.22 -7.24
CA ASP A 36 -19.72 -1.79 -6.76
C ASP A 36 -20.89 -1.59 -7.75
N GLU A 37 -20.90 -0.45 -8.45
CA GLU A 37 -21.91 -0.13 -9.47
C GLU A 37 -21.99 -1.15 -10.60
N PHE A 38 -20.85 -1.74 -10.99
CA PHE A 38 -20.74 -2.67 -12.11
C PHE A 38 -20.65 -4.14 -11.69
N LYS A 39 -20.66 -4.44 -10.38
CA LYS A 39 -20.61 -5.84 -9.88
C LYS A 39 -21.75 -6.71 -10.40
N LYS A 40 -22.94 -6.14 -10.61
CA LYS A 40 -24.10 -6.86 -11.17
C LYS A 40 -23.91 -7.28 -12.62
N SER A 41 -22.99 -6.62 -13.34
CA SER A 41 -22.62 -6.97 -14.71
C SER A 41 -21.55 -8.06 -14.78
N VAL A 42 -20.98 -8.48 -13.65
CA VAL A 42 -20.02 -9.59 -13.61
C VAL A 42 -20.77 -10.91 -13.76
N SER A 43 -20.50 -11.63 -14.85
CA SER A 43 -21.15 -12.90 -15.20
C SER A 43 -20.40 -14.12 -14.69
N GLU A 44 -20.69 -15.29 -15.28
CA GLU A 44 -19.92 -16.53 -15.14
C GLU A 44 -18.46 -16.40 -15.62
N GLU A 45 -17.72 -17.51 -15.51
CA GLU A 45 -16.30 -17.63 -15.84
C GLU A 45 -15.95 -17.29 -17.31
N GLY A 46 -14.65 -17.21 -17.59
CA GLY A 46 -14.13 -16.89 -18.92
C GLY A 46 -13.60 -15.46 -19.07
N TYR A 47 -13.38 -14.78 -17.94
CA TYR A 47 -12.74 -13.46 -17.94
C TYR A 47 -11.26 -13.53 -18.28
N ARG A 48 -10.79 -12.46 -18.92
CA ARG A 48 -9.38 -12.26 -19.26
C ARG A 48 -8.99 -10.82 -18.96
N ILE A 49 -7.74 -10.59 -18.59
CA ILE A 49 -7.14 -9.26 -18.43
C ILE A 49 -6.36 -8.88 -19.69
N CYS A 50 -6.58 -7.67 -20.19
CA CYS A 50 -5.81 -7.10 -21.31
C CYS A 50 -4.57 -6.38 -20.78
N MET A 51 -3.39 -6.85 -21.16
CA MET A 51 -2.10 -6.30 -20.75
C MET A 51 -1.55 -5.20 -21.67
N ASN A 52 -2.31 -4.80 -22.71
CA ASN A 52 -1.88 -3.70 -23.57
C ASN A 52 -1.99 -2.37 -22.81
N GLU A 53 -0.88 -1.65 -22.70
CA GLU A 53 -0.78 -0.42 -21.91
C GLU A 53 -1.68 0.69 -22.47
N GLY A 54 -1.72 0.83 -23.81
CA GLY A 54 -2.52 1.83 -24.50
C GLY A 54 -4.00 1.45 -24.69
N CYS A 55 -4.45 0.31 -24.17
CA CYS A 55 -5.84 -0.13 -24.29
C CYS A 55 -6.59 0.14 -22.99
N ASP A 56 -7.71 0.84 -23.06
CA ASP A 56 -8.50 1.17 -21.87
C ASP A 56 -9.24 -0.03 -21.25
N ILE A 57 -9.43 -1.10 -22.02
CA ILE A 57 -10.03 -2.34 -21.50
C ILE A 57 -9.09 -2.98 -20.48
N VAL A 58 -9.59 -3.22 -19.26
CA VAL A 58 -8.91 -4.01 -18.23
C VAL A 58 -9.36 -5.46 -18.33
N TYR A 59 -10.63 -5.75 -18.04
CA TYR A 59 -11.18 -7.10 -18.04
C TYR A 59 -12.19 -7.27 -19.16
N TYR A 60 -12.25 -8.45 -19.76
CA TYR A 60 -13.26 -8.78 -20.77
C TYR A 60 -13.67 -10.24 -20.72
N ASN A 61 -14.90 -10.52 -21.13
CA ASN A 61 -15.43 -11.85 -21.37
C ASN A 61 -16.14 -11.85 -22.73
N ASN A 62 -15.44 -12.32 -23.77
CA ASN A 62 -15.96 -12.30 -25.14
C ASN A 62 -17.17 -13.22 -25.34
N ASN A 63 -17.33 -14.27 -24.50
CA ASN A 63 -18.47 -15.18 -24.60
C ASN A 63 -19.78 -14.50 -24.19
N LYS A 64 -19.70 -13.50 -23.32
CA LYS A 64 -20.85 -12.72 -22.83
C LYS A 64 -20.88 -11.28 -23.35
N GLY A 65 -19.87 -10.86 -24.12
CA GLY A 65 -19.74 -9.49 -24.61
C GLY A 65 -19.49 -8.45 -23.51
N ILE A 66 -19.04 -8.88 -22.32
CA ILE A 66 -18.81 -8.00 -21.17
C ILE A 66 -17.38 -7.45 -21.22
N ARG A 67 -17.23 -6.17 -20.85
CA ARG A 67 -15.95 -5.47 -20.76
C ARG A 67 -15.97 -4.50 -19.59
N PHE A 68 -14.82 -4.33 -18.96
CA PHE A 68 -14.57 -3.35 -17.90
C PHE A 68 -13.34 -2.51 -18.27
N THR A 69 -13.47 -1.20 -18.17
CA THR A 69 -12.44 -0.18 -18.46
C THR A 69 -11.68 0.24 -17.20
N GLN A 70 -10.67 1.10 -17.32
CA GLN A 70 -9.86 1.53 -16.18
C GLN A 70 -10.66 2.27 -15.10
N ASP A 71 -11.66 3.05 -15.49
CA ASP A 71 -12.57 3.80 -14.60
C ASP A 71 -13.61 2.90 -13.89
N GLN A 72 -13.77 1.65 -14.34
CA GLN A 72 -14.73 0.68 -13.79
C GLN A 72 -14.08 -0.30 -12.81
N VAL A 73 -12.82 -0.06 -12.45
CA VAL A 73 -12.02 -0.89 -11.54
C VAL A 73 -11.60 -0.05 -10.32
N CYS A 74 -11.70 -0.63 -9.12
CA CYS A 74 -11.44 0.01 -7.83
C CYS A 74 -9.97 0.42 -7.62
N VAL A 75 -9.04 -0.16 -8.38
CA VAL A 75 -7.60 0.09 -8.25
C VAL A 75 -7.00 0.37 -9.64
N PRO A 76 -6.10 1.37 -9.76
CA PRO A 76 -5.34 1.58 -10.99
C PRO A 76 -4.50 0.35 -11.33
N ILE A 77 -4.49 -0.05 -12.59
CA ILE A 77 -3.72 -1.21 -13.05
C ILE A 77 -2.36 -0.72 -13.56
N TRP A 78 -1.28 -1.02 -12.82
CA TRP A 78 0.05 -0.42 -13.02
C TRP A 78 0.60 -0.39 -14.45
N PHE A 79 0.30 -1.39 -15.30
CA PHE A 79 0.78 -1.43 -16.69
C PHE A 79 -0.14 -0.69 -17.67
N LYS A 80 -1.20 -0.02 -17.23
CA LYS A 80 -2.06 0.78 -18.09
C LYS A 80 -1.56 2.20 -18.18
N LYS A 81 -1.72 2.80 -19.36
CA LYS A 81 -1.42 4.22 -19.56
C LYS A 81 -2.28 5.05 -18.60
N ASP A 82 -1.65 6.04 -17.98
CA ASP A 82 -2.27 6.99 -17.04
C ASP A 82 -2.68 6.37 -15.68
N ALA A 83 -2.21 5.16 -15.37
CA ALA A 83 -2.42 4.55 -14.05
C ALA A 83 -1.77 5.40 -12.94
N ALA A 84 -2.59 5.96 -12.05
CA ALA A 84 -2.10 6.77 -10.93
C ALA A 84 -2.90 6.46 -9.65
N PRO A 85 -2.23 6.08 -8.54
CA PRO A 85 -0.81 5.76 -8.43
C PRO A 85 -0.46 4.40 -9.07
N MET A 86 0.78 4.24 -9.54
CA MET A 86 1.31 2.96 -10.02
C MET A 86 1.81 2.13 -8.84
N TYR A 87 1.11 1.05 -8.53
CA TYR A 87 1.49 0.14 -7.46
C TYR A 87 2.45 -0.95 -7.93
N ALA A 88 3.58 -1.09 -7.25
CA ALA A 88 4.43 -2.27 -7.32
C ALA A 88 3.85 -3.42 -6.48
N CYS A 89 3.21 -3.10 -5.34
CA CYS A 89 2.51 -4.08 -4.50
C CYS A 89 1.17 -3.50 -4.04
N TYR A 90 0.06 -4.12 -4.44
CA TYR A 90 -1.28 -3.71 -4.01
C TYR A 90 -1.55 -4.03 -2.53
N CYS A 91 -1.00 -5.12 -2.01
CA CYS A 91 -1.23 -5.54 -0.62
C CYS A 91 -0.66 -4.54 0.39
N SER A 92 0.58 -4.12 0.19
CA SER A 92 1.27 -3.13 1.04
C SER A 92 1.14 -1.70 0.53
N LYS A 93 0.37 -1.48 -0.55
CA LYS A 93 0.20 -0.19 -1.24
C LYS A 93 1.53 0.49 -1.59
N VAL A 94 2.57 -0.30 -1.88
CA VAL A 94 3.87 0.22 -2.31
C VAL A 94 3.78 0.67 -3.76
N THR A 95 4.13 1.93 -4.00
CA THR A 95 4.17 2.54 -5.33
C THR A 95 5.51 2.34 -6.01
N GLU A 96 5.52 2.42 -7.34
CA GLU A 96 6.73 2.39 -8.15
C GLU A 96 7.72 3.49 -7.71
N LYS A 97 7.22 4.71 -7.46
CA LYS A 97 8.04 5.82 -6.98
C LYS A 97 8.75 5.48 -5.67
N GLN A 98 8.08 4.81 -4.72
CA GLN A 98 8.73 4.41 -3.47
C GLN A 98 9.83 3.39 -3.71
N VAL A 99 9.65 2.48 -4.67
CA VAL A 99 10.70 1.52 -5.06
C VAL A 99 11.88 2.24 -5.70
N MET A 100 11.63 3.20 -6.60
CA MET A 100 12.68 4.02 -7.21
C MET A 100 13.44 4.85 -6.17
N ASP A 101 12.73 5.56 -5.29
CA ASP A 101 13.32 6.34 -4.20
C ASP A 101 14.17 5.45 -3.27
N ALA A 102 13.74 4.21 -3.01
CA ALA A 102 14.51 3.25 -2.22
C ALA A 102 15.86 2.87 -2.87
N VAL A 103 15.91 2.76 -4.20
CA VAL A 103 17.14 2.44 -4.94
C VAL A 103 18.01 3.69 -5.12
N ASP A 104 17.43 4.77 -5.64
CA ASP A 104 18.18 5.95 -6.09
C ASP A 104 18.61 6.86 -4.94
N ILE A 105 17.75 7.01 -3.92
CA ILE A 105 17.99 7.93 -2.80
C ILE A 105 18.54 7.16 -1.59
N GLN A 106 17.95 6.01 -1.28
CA GLN A 106 18.32 5.23 -0.08
C GLN A 106 19.39 4.16 -0.37
N GLY A 107 19.73 3.94 -1.64
CA GLY A 107 20.84 3.07 -2.04
C GLY A 107 20.56 1.58 -1.85
N ALA A 108 19.30 1.14 -1.88
CA ALA A 108 18.99 -0.28 -1.82
C ALA A 108 19.63 -1.03 -2.99
N LYS A 109 20.31 -2.13 -2.66
CA LYS A 109 20.91 -3.06 -3.61
C LYS A 109 20.22 -4.41 -3.62
N THR A 110 19.38 -4.67 -2.63
CA THR A 110 18.68 -5.94 -2.46
C THR A 110 17.17 -5.71 -2.31
N VAL A 111 16.38 -6.72 -2.67
CA VAL A 111 14.92 -6.67 -2.52
C VAL A 111 14.55 -6.53 -1.03
N GLU A 112 15.34 -7.10 -0.12
CA GLU A 112 15.14 -6.96 1.32
C GLU A 112 15.31 -5.50 1.78
N GLU A 113 16.31 -4.78 1.27
CA GLU A 113 16.48 -3.35 1.54
C GLU A 113 15.37 -2.52 0.91
N VAL A 114 14.97 -2.82 -0.33
CA VAL A 114 13.81 -2.17 -0.97
C VAL A 114 12.56 -2.38 -0.12
N MET A 115 12.29 -3.61 0.31
CA MET A 115 11.18 -3.90 1.22
C MET A 115 11.34 -3.10 2.51
N ARG A 116 12.51 -3.05 3.14
CA ARG A 116 12.75 -2.26 4.36
C ARG A 116 12.46 -0.77 4.17
N PHE A 117 12.84 -0.22 3.02
CA PHE A 117 12.68 1.19 2.69
C PHE A 117 11.28 1.56 2.22
N THR A 118 10.58 0.62 1.57
CA THR A 118 9.22 0.79 1.05
C THR A 118 8.13 0.32 2.01
N SER A 119 8.48 -0.43 3.07
CA SER A 119 7.55 -0.94 4.08
C SER A 119 6.83 0.20 4.81
N ILE A 120 5.68 0.57 4.26
CA ILE A 120 4.55 1.08 5.00
C ILE A 120 3.94 -0.17 5.66
N GLU A 121 3.88 -0.18 7.00
CA GLU A 121 3.50 -1.30 7.90
C GLU A 121 4.62 -2.28 8.34
N ARG A 122 5.75 -1.72 8.81
CA ARG A 122 6.34 -2.02 10.14
C ARG A 122 7.23 -0.84 10.59
N LYS A 123 6.72 0.39 10.44
CA LYS A 123 7.31 1.58 11.07
C LYS A 123 6.80 1.71 12.51
N GLU A 124 6.99 0.65 13.33
CA GLU A 124 6.69 0.74 14.76
C GLU A 124 7.92 0.87 15.66
N ALA A 125 9.15 0.66 15.16
CA ALA A 125 10.27 0.49 16.09
C ALA A 125 11.63 1.14 15.76
N THR A 126 11.89 1.71 14.57
CA THR A 126 13.30 2.05 14.24
C THR A 126 13.61 3.40 13.61
N MET A 127 12.63 4.32 13.46
CA MET A 127 12.95 5.71 13.07
C MET A 127 12.04 6.78 13.70
N LEU A 128 11.34 6.47 14.79
CA LEU A 128 10.84 7.53 15.68
C LEU A 128 12.00 7.96 16.57
N PRO A 129 12.08 9.24 16.97
CA PRO A 129 13.09 9.64 17.94
C PRO A 129 12.94 8.74 19.17
N GLU A 130 14.01 8.00 19.50
CA GLU A 130 14.09 7.34 20.80
C GLU A 130 13.80 8.38 21.87
N LEU A 131 13.00 8.04 22.88
CA LEU A 131 12.65 8.98 23.96
C LEU A 131 13.88 9.61 24.61
N LYS A 132 15.01 8.91 24.56
CA LYS A 132 16.33 9.38 24.99
C LYS A 132 16.82 10.66 24.29
N MET A 133 16.34 10.95 23.07
CA MET A 133 16.65 12.18 22.34
C MET A 133 15.71 13.35 22.68
N ILE A 134 14.66 13.11 23.46
CA ILE A 134 13.68 14.12 23.83
C ILE A 134 14.22 14.99 24.97
N LYS A 135 14.11 16.32 24.82
CA LYS A 135 14.54 17.30 25.82
C LYS A 135 13.55 17.42 26.99
N ILE A 136 13.30 16.32 27.71
CA ILE A 136 12.57 16.29 28.99
C ILE A 136 13.55 16.15 30.16
N GLY A 137 13.09 16.47 31.37
CA GLY A 137 13.93 16.33 32.57
C GLY A 137 14.25 14.86 32.86
N ALA A 138 15.43 14.60 33.42
CA ALA A 138 15.88 13.24 33.77
C ALA A 138 14.88 12.44 34.64
N PRO A 139 14.12 13.03 35.58
CA PRO A 139 13.07 12.30 36.31
C PRO A 139 11.96 11.77 35.41
N ALA A 140 11.50 12.57 34.43
CA ALA A 140 10.44 12.17 33.51
C ALA A 140 10.93 11.10 32.53
N LEU A 141 12.17 11.22 32.03
CA LEU A 141 12.75 10.19 31.15
C LEU A 141 12.85 8.84 31.87
N ARG A 142 13.37 8.82 33.11
CA ARG A 142 13.45 7.59 33.90
C ARG A 142 12.08 6.96 34.17
N ALA A 143 11.10 7.78 34.53
CA ALA A 143 9.74 7.31 34.78
C ALA A 143 9.13 6.61 33.55
N LEU A 144 9.40 7.13 32.34
CA LEU A 144 8.96 6.52 31.08
C LEU A 144 9.71 5.21 30.78
N GLU A 145 11.03 5.19 30.99
CA GLU A 145 11.85 3.98 30.83
C GLU A 145 11.44 2.86 31.81
N GLU A 146 11.11 3.20 33.06
CA GLU A 146 10.67 2.24 34.09
C GLU A 146 9.36 1.53 33.72
N VAL A 147 8.47 2.22 33.00
CA VAL A 147 7.23 1.63 32.49
C VAL A 147 7.35 1.06 31.07
N GLY A 148 8.58 0.99 30.52
CA GLY A 148 8.88 0.36 29.24
C GLY A 148 8.58 1.23 28.01
N ILE A 149 8.40 2.54 28.18
CA ILE A 149 8.15 3.48 27.09
C ILE A 149 9.50 4.02 26.60
N HIS A 150 9.92 3.52 25.44
CA HIS A 150 11.18 3.89 24.77
C HIS A 150 10.96 4.59 23.42
N THR A 151 9.76 4.48 22.84
CA THR A 151 9.40 5.12 21.56
C THR A 151 8.12 5.96 21.65
N LEU A 152 7.93 6.87 20.69
CA LEU A 152 6.69 7.65 20.57
C LEU A 152 5.45 6.80 20.31
N LEU A 153 5.59 5.62 19.69
CA LEU A 153 4.44 4.73 19.47
C LEU A 153 4.01 4.00 20.73
N GLN A 154 4.98 3.55 21.53
CA GLN A 154 4.66 3.05 22.88
C GLN A 154 3.99 4.12 23.73
N LEU A 155 4.35 5.39 23.53
CA LEU A 155 3.73 6.51 24.22
C LEU A 155 2.25 6.72 23.80
N CYS A 156 1.89 6.44 22.54
CA CYS A 156 0.51 6.52 22.05
C CYS A 156 -0.44 5.52 22.74
N GLU A 157 0.08 4.44 23.34
CA GLU A 157 -0.72 3.45 24.07
C GLU A 157 -1.24 3.96 25.42
N TYR A 158 -0.74 5.12 25.87
CA TYR A 158 -1.08 5.75 27.14
C TYR A 158 -1.87 7.04 26.88
N SER A 159 -2.73 7.38 27.82
CA SER A 159 -3.42 8.66 27.90
C SER A 159 -2.54 9.73 28.57
N GLU A 160 -2.85 11.00 28.33
CA GLU A 160 -2.17 12.12 29.02
C GLU A 160 -2.24 11.98 30.55
N LYS A 161 -3.35 11.43 31.06
CA LYS A 161 -3.56 11.20 32.49
C LYS A 161 -2.65 10.10 33.03
N GLU A 162 -2.57 8.96 32.35
CA GLU A 162 -1.70 7.86 32.75
C GLU A 162 -0.22 8.28 32.75
N ILE A 163 0.19 9.09 31.78
CA ILE A 163 1.55 9.65 31.74
C ILE A 163 1.78 10.67 32.85
N LEU A 164 0.78 11.48 33.20
CA LEU A 164 0.88 12.46 34.29
C LEU A 164 0.89 11.82 35.68
N ASP A 165 0.27 10.65 35.84
CA ASP A 165 0.25 9.88 37.09
C ASP A 165 1.61 9.20 37.40
N LEU A 166 2.54 9.16 36.43
CA LEU A 166 3.89 8.63 36.65
C LEU A 166 4.71 9.53 37.58
N HIS A 167 5.27 8.93 38.64
CA HIS A 167 6.09 9.64 39.60
C HIS A 167 7.35 10.26 38.93
N GLY A 168 7.40 11.59 38.90
CA GLY A 168 8.50 12.34 38.27
C GLY A 168 8.16 12.93 36.90
N VAL A 169 6.97 12.66 36.36
CA VAL A 169 6.45 13.31 35.15
C VAL A 169 5.56 14.48 35.54
N GLY A 170 5.90 15.69 35.08
CA GLY A 170 5.12 16.89 35.33
C GLY A 170 4.39 17.41 34.08
N PRO A 171 3.44 18.35 34.22
CA PRO A 171 2.66 18.90 33.11
C PRO A 171 3.53 19.48 31.97
N LYS A 172 4.70 20.02 32.30
CA LYS A 172 5.66 20.52 31.31
C LYS A 172 6.23 19.39 30.44
N ALA A 173 6.49 18.21 31.00
CA ALA A 173 6.97 17.05 30.25
C ALA A 173 5.87 16.54 29.31
N VAL A 174 4.64 16.40 29.81
CA VAL A 174 3.46 16.01 29.01
C VAL A 174 3.26 16.96 27.83
N ARG A 175 3.39 18.28 28.04
CA ARG A 175 3.29 19.26 26.94
C ARG A 175 4.34 19.04 25.85
N VAL A 176 5.61 18.81 26.23
CA VAL A 176 6.69 18.54 25.26
C VAL A 176 6.45 17.24 24.51
N LEU A 177 5.98 16.20 25.20
CA LEU A 177 5.63 14.91 24.59
C LEU A 177 4.47 15.07 23.60
N LYS A 178 3.43 15.81 23.97
CA LYS A 178 2.30 16.14 23.09
C LYS A 178 2.74 16.88 21.83
N GLU A 179 3.53 17.94 21.98
CA GLU A 179 4.08 18.70 20.84
C GLU A 179 4.91 17.81 19.89
N LEU A 180 5.55 16.76 20.41
CA LEU A 180 6.30 15.81 19.59
C LEU A 180 5.39 14.80 18.89
N LEU A 181 4.37 14.27 19.58
CA LEU A 181 3.36 13.44 18.96
C LEU A 181 2.64 14.19 17.83
N ASP A 182 2.22 15.43 18.09
CA ASP A 182 1.53 16.28 17.11
C ASP A 182 2.40 16.54 15.86
N LYS A 183 3.71 16.76 16.03
CA LYS A 183 4.66 16.93 14.92
C LYS A 183 4.77 15.70 14.04
N GLU A 184 4.65 14.52 14.63
CA GLU A 184 4.67 13.23 13.93
C GLU A 184 3.27 12.77 13.47
N GLY A 185 2.23 13.59 13.67
CA GLY A 185 0.85 13.25 13.33
C GLY A 185 0.24 12.16 14.22
N LEU A 186 0.81 11.95 15.40
CA LEU A 186 0.37 11.00 16.42
C LEU A 186 -0.38 11.72 17.54
N SER A 187 -1.06 10.95 18.39
CA SER A 187 -1.72 11.47 19.59
C SER A 187 -1.64 10.46 20.73
N PHE A 188 -1.82 10.94 21.96
CA PHE A 188 -2.09 10.06 23.09
C PHE A 188 -3.39 9.26 22.87
N LYS A 189 -3.50 8.15 23.59
CA LYS A 189 -4.75 7.39 23.67
C LYS A 189 -5.86 8.28 24.24
N MET A 190 -7.01 8.26 23.56
CA MET A 190 -8.23 8.95 23.98
C MET A 190 -8.83 8.36 25.25
#